data_AF-A0A4W5KEB2-F1
#
_entry.id   AF-A0A4W5KEB2-F1
#
_cell.length_a   1.000
_cell.length_b   1.000
_cell.length_c   1.000
_cell.angle_alpha   90.00
_cell.angle_beta   90.00
_cell.angle_gamma   90.00
#
_symmetry.space_group_name_H-M   'P 1'
#
loop_
_entity.id
_entity.type
_entity.pdbx_description
1 polymer ?
#
loop_
_entity_poly.entity_id
_entity_poly.type
_entity_poly.pdbx_seq_one_letter_code
_entity_poly.pdbx_strand_id
1 'polypeptide(L)'
;MAECKRRLEEVQYRVKELEEEGKKEGEEERKTALSKAQAEEKKYRKDQRLWEKKMEEHRREEKKMPWNVDTLSKEGFSKSVLNIKPEATEETEEQKEEKHQTFVEKHKKQIKHFGEFQHPTHN
;
A
#
# COMPACT_ATOMS: atom_id res chain seq x y z
N MET A 1 3.04 -20.08 9.53
CA MET A 1 4.49 -19.78 9.42
C MET A 1 5.07 -19.29 10.74
N ALA A 2 4.61 -18.15 11.28
CA ALA A 2 5.14 -17.62 12.55
C ALA A 2 5.05 -18.61 13.71
N GLU A 3 3.93 -19.34 13.83
CA GLU A 3 3.75 -20.32 14.89
C GLU A 3 4.66 -21.56 14.76
N CYS A 4 4.82 -22.12 13.56
CA CYS A 4 5.73 -23.25 13.33
C CYS A 4 7.19 -22.87 13.59
N LYS A 5 7.59 -21.65 13.20
CA LYS A 5 8.93 -21.13 13.45
C LYS A 5 9.19 -20.94 14.94
N ARG A 6 8.24 -20.32 15.67
CA ARG A 6 8.30 -20.16 17.13
C ARG A 6 8.40 -21.50 17.85
N ARG A 7 7.55 -22.47 17.49
CA ARG A 7 7.58 -23.82 18.10
C ARG A 7 8.88 -24.57 17.80
N LEU A 8 9.47 -24.38 16.61
CA LEU A 8 10.76 -24.98 16.28
C LEU A 8 11.88 -24.37 17.13
N GLU A 9 11.90 -23.03 17.28
CA GLU A 9 12.88 -22.32 18.10
C GLU A 9 12.79 -22.73 19.58
N GLU A 10 11.58 -22.87 20.12
CA GLU A 10 11.33 -23.36 21.48
C GLU A 10 11.84 -24.78 21.69
N VAL A 11 11.60 -25.68 20.73
CA VAL A 11 12.07 -27.07 20.83
C VAL A 11 13.58 -27.16 20.65
N GLN A 12 14.18 -26.34 19.79
CA GLN A 12 15.63 -26.24 19.62
C GLN A 12 16.33 -25.73 20.88
N TYR A 13 15.71 -24.78 21.58
CA TYR A 13 16.19 -24.30 22.87
C TYR A 13 16.13 -25.43 23.92
N ARG A 14 14.99 -26.13 24.03
CA ARG A 14 14.82 -27.27 24.94
C ARG A 14 15.81 -28.42 24.65
N VAL A 15 16.15 -28.69 23.39
CA VAL A 15 17.17 -29.68 23.02
C VAL A 15 18.55 -29.25 23.55
N LYS A 16 18.93 -27.97 23.38
CA LYS A 16 20.22 -27.45 23.87
C LYS A 16 20.31 -27.49 25.40
N GLU A 17 19.26 -27.09 26.11
CA GLU A 17 19.22 -27.16 27.58
C GLU A 17 19.45 -28.60 28.08
N LEU A 18 18.76 -29.57 27.47
CA LEU A 18 18.89 -30.99 27.82
C LEU A 18 20.26 -31.61 27.42
N GLU A 19 20.98 -30.99 26.49
CA GLU A 19 22.35 -31.36 26.10
C GLU A 19 23.40 -30.75 27.05
N GLU A 20 23.16 -29.54 27.57
CA GLU A 20 24.04 -28.82 28.49
C GLU A 20 23.88 -29.25 29.97
N GLU A 21 22.71 -29.76 30.37
CA GLU A 21 22.49 -30.35 31.70
C GLU A 21 23.37 -31.60 31.90
N GLY A 22 24.47 -31.42 32.63
CA GLY A 22 25.46 -32.45 32.92
C GLY A 22 24.90 -33.70 33.61
N LYS A 23 25.58 -34.84 33.41
CA LYS A 23 25.23 -36.16 33.98
C LYS A 23 25.24 -36.15 35.52
N LYS A 24 24.13 -35.80 36.15
CA LYS A 24 23.78 -36.21 37.52
C LYS A 24 22.39 -36.85 37.50
N GLU A 25 22.03 -37.56 38.57
CA GLU A 25 20.86 -38.47 38.71
C GLU A 25 19.69 -38.19 37.75
N GLY A 26 19.24 -39.22 37.01
CA GLY A 26 18.18 -39.09 35.99
C GLY A 26 18.63 -39.24 34.53
N GLU A 27 19.80 -39.85 34.26
CA GLU A 27 20.37 -39.97 32.90
C GLU A 27 19.42 -40.63 31.88
N GLU A 28 18.68 -41.66 32.29
CA GLU A 28 17.72 -42.35 31.41
C GLU A 28 16.48 -41.48 31.12
N GLU A 29 15.96 -40.76 32.12
CA GLU A 29 14.88 -39.79 31.91
C GLU A 29 15.34 -38.64 30.98
N ARG A 30 16.56 -38.13 31.16
CA ARG A 30 17.14 -37.11 30.27
C ARG A 30 17.30 -37.62 28.83
N LYS A 31 17.80 -38.84 28.64
CA LYS A 31 17.94 -39.46 27.30
C LYS A 31 16.57 -39.63 26.63
N THR A 32 15.55 -40.05 27.37
CA THR A 32 14.19 -40.16 26.81
C THR A 32 13.58 -38.78 26.49
N ALA A 33 13.77 -37.77 27.34
CA ALA A 33 13.32 -36.40 27.11
C ALA A 33 14.01 -35.75 25.91
N LEU A 34 15.32 -35.96 25.77
CA LEU A 34 16.11 -35.50 24.62
C LEU A 34 15.67 -36.19 23.33
N SER A 35 15.44 -37.51 23.35
CA SER A 35 14.93 -38.25 22.21
C SER A 35 13.55 -37.74 21.75
N LYS A 36 12.65 -37.45 22.70
CA LYS A 36 11.34 -36.84 22.41
C LYS A 36 11.48 -35.43 21.83
N ALA A 37 12.33 -34.58 22.42
CA ALA A 37 12.56 -33.22 21.94
C ALA A 37 13.18 -33.21 20.52
N GLN A 38 14.13 -34.09 20.23
CA GLN A 38 14.70 -34.26 18.88
C GLN A 38 13.68 -34.81 17.87
N ALA A 39 12.76 -35.67 18.30
CA ALA A 39 11.66 -36.15 17.44
C ALA A 39 10.65 -35.03 17.13
N GLU A 40 10.32 -34.20 18.14
CA GLU A 40 9.50 -32.99 17.98
C GLU A 40 10.19 -31.99 17.04
N GLU A 41 11.50 -31.75 17.20
CA GLU A 41 12.28 -30.86 16.32
C GLU A 41 12.22 -31.33 14.86
N LYS A 42 12.46 -32.64 14.63
CA LYS A 42 12.38 -33.24 13.29
C LYS A 42 10.98 -33.10 12.70
N LYS A 43 9.92 -33.20 13.51
CA LYS A 43 8.54 -33.00 13.06
C LYS A 43 8.31 -31.54 12.66
N TYR A 44 8.61 -30.58 13.53
CA TYR A 44 8.43 -29.15 13.23
C TYR A 44 9.29 -28.69 12.04
N ARG A 45 10.49 -29.26 11.86
CA ARG A 45 11.33 -28.99 10.68
C ARG A 45 10.71 -29.52 9.38
N LYS A 46 10.05 -30.68 9.41
CA LYS A 46 9.30 -31.19 8.24
C LYS A 46 8.09 -30.30 7.94
N ASP A 47 7.35 -29.91 8.98
CA ASP A 47 6.17 -29.05 8.85
C ASP A 47 6.55 -27.69 8.28
N GLN A 48 7.65 -27.09 8.75
CA GLN A 48 8.17 -25.83 8.20
C GLN A 48 8.48 -25.96 6.70
N ARG A 49 9.21 -27.00 6.29
CA ARG A 49 9.54 -27.22 4.87
C ARG A 49 8.28 -27.43 4.02
N LEU A 50 7.26 -28.10 4.56
CA LEU A 50 5.99 -28.29 3.88
C LEU A 50 5.26 -26.96 3.69
N TRP A 51 5.24 -26.12 4.73
CA TRP A 51 4.65 -24.78 4.66
C TRP A 51 5.40 -23.87 3.68
N GLU A 52 6.73 -23.90 3.67
CA GLU A 52 7.53 -23.15 2.70
C GLU A 52 7.23 -23.57 1.26
N LYS A 53 7.10 -24.88 1.00
CA LYS A 53 6.70 -25.38 -0.32
C LYS A 53 5.31 -24.91 -0.72
N LYS A 54 4.32 -24.97 0.19
CA LYS A 54 2.95 -24.48 -0.06
C LYS A 54 2.92 -22.97 -0.33
N MET A 55 3.70 -22.19 0.40
CA MET A 55 3.80 -20.74 0.18
C MET A 55 4.44 -20.41 -1.16
N GLU A 56 5.48 -21.14 -1.57
CA GLU A 56 6.12 -20.94 -2.86
C GLU A 56 5.20 -21.37 -4.01
N GLU A 57 4.43 -22.45 -3.84
CA GLU A 57 3.38 -22.85 -4.79
C GLU A 57 2.29 -21.78 -4.91
N HIS A 58 1.75 -21.30 -3.80
CA HIS A 58 0.79 -20.18 -3.77
C HIS A 58 1.36 -18.94 -4.48
N ARG A 59 2.63 -18.59 -4.22
CA ARG A 59 3.28 -17.45 -4.88
C ARG A 59 3.43 -17.66 -6.40
N ARG A 60 3.66 -18.90 -6.84
CA ARG A 60 3.67 -19.23 -8.28
C ARG A 60 2.28 -19.13 -8.89
N GLU A 61 1.26 -19.56 -8.18
CA GLU A 61 -0.14 -19.43 -8.59
C GLU A 61 -0.53 -17.95 -8.68
N GLU A 62 -0.18 -17.13 -7.68
CA GLU A 62 -0.42 -15.68 -7.70
C GLU A 62 0.21 -15.01 -8.91
N LYS A 63 1.44 -15.39 -9.28
CA LYS A 63 2.12 -14.88 -10.48
C LYS A 63 1.46 -15.32 -11.80
N LYS A 64 0.74 -16.44 -11.80
CA LYS A 64 0.00 -16.96 -12.95
C LYS A 64 -1.42 -16.40 -13.02
N MET A 65 -1.90 -15.73 -11.98
CA MET A 65 -3.26 -15.19 -11.96
C MET A 65 -3.44 -14.17 -13.09
N PRO A 66 -4.57 -14.20 -13.80
CA PRO A 66 -4.89 -13.19 -14.79
C PRO A 66 -4.98 -11.80 -14.18
N TRP A 67 -4.51 -10.80 -14.92
CA TRP A 67 -4.66 -9.40 -14.53
C TRP A 67 -6.12 -8.95 -14.66
N ASN A 68 -6.82 -8.91 -13.53
CA ASN A 68 -8.15 -8.29 -13.38
C ASN A 68 -8.02 -6.89 -12.75
N VAL A 69 -9.14 -6.17 -12.62
CA VAL A 69 -9.18 -4.81 -12.04
C VAL A 69 -8.49 -4.74 -10.67
N ASP A 70 -8.75 -5.70 -9.78
CA ASP A 70 -8.22 -5.73 -8.41
C ASP A 70 -6.71 -6.00 -8.34
N THR A 71 -6.18 -6.74 -9.32
CA THR A 71 -4.74 -7.04 -9.43
C THR A 71 -3.98 -5.98 -10.22
N LEU A 72 -4.63 -5.32 -11.17
CA LEU A 72 -3.99 -4.37 -12.09
C LEU A 72 -3.71 -3.03 -11.43
N SER A 73 -4.64 -2.53 -10.61
CA SER A 73 -4.50 -1.22 -9.99
C SER A 73 -5.29 -1.10 -8.69
N LYS A 74 -4.98 -0.06 -7.94
CA LYS A 74 -5.72 0.37 -6.76
C LYS A 74 -6.13 1.81 -6.95
N GLU A 75 -7.23 2.21 -6.32
CA GLU A 75 -7.67 3.60 -6.34
C GLU A 75 -6.64 4.48 -5.62
N GLY A 76 -5.92 5.31 -6.39
CA GLY A 76 -4.90 6.21 -5.86
C GLY A 76 -5.47 7.56 -5.43
N PHE A 77 -6.46 8.07 -6.15
CA PHE A 77 -7.13 9.33 -5.86
C PHE A 77 -8.52 9.33 -6.49
N SER A 78 -9.51 9.79 -5.74
CA SER A 78 -10.90 9.83 -6.16
C SER A 78 -11.54 11.12 -5.70
N LYS A 79 -11.79 12.04 -6.63
CA LYS A 79 -12.44 13.31 -6.36
C LYS A 79 -13.33 13.69 -7.53
N SER A 80 -14.64 13.74 -7.26
CA SER A 80 -15.63 14.31 -8.16
C SER A 80 -15.96 15.74 -7.74
N VAL A 81 -16.04 16.65 -8.71
CA VAL A 81 -16.57 18.01 -8.52
C VAL A 81 -17.66 18.22 -9.55
N LEU A 82 -18.85 18.60 -9.10
CA LEU A 82 -19.94 19.00 -10.00
C LEU A 82 -19.83 20.51 -10.22
N ASN A 83 -19.85 20.93 -11.47
CA ASN A 83 -19.84 22.35 -11.84
C ASN A 83 -21.24 22.97 -11.67
N ILE A 84 -21.73 22.99 -10.44
CA ILE A 84 -23.00 23.63 -10.10
C ILE A 84 -22.77 25.14 -10.18
N LYS A 85 -23.61 25.84 -10.95
CA LYS A 85 -23.52 27.31 -11.05
C LYS A 85 -23.70 27.91 -9.65
N PRO A 86 -22.87 28.89 -9.26
CA PRO A 86 -23.09 29.61 -8.02
C PRO A 86 -24.46 30.29 -8.07
N GLU A 87 -25.06 30.49 -6.89
CA GLU A 87 -26.30 31.27 -6.78
C GLU A 87 -26.08 32.66 -7.39
N ALA A 88 -26.98 33.07 -8.29
CA ALA A 88 -26.87 34.35 -8.96
C ALA A 88 -27.26 35.45 -7.98
N THR A 89 -26.27 35.99 -7.27
CA THR A 89 -26.43 37.24 -6.54
C THR A 89 -26.35 38.40 -7.53
N GLU A 90 -27.38 39.25 -7.57
CA GLU A 90 -27.31 40.49 -8.34
C GLU A 90 -26.20 41.39 -7.78
N GLU A 91 -25.30 41.83 -8.65
CA GLU A 91 -24.25 42.78 -8.29
C GLU A 91 -24.81 44.18 -8.13
N THR A 92 -24.33 44.94 -7.15
CA THR A 92 -24.66 46.35 -7.02
C THR A 92 -24.06 47.16 -8.16
N GLU A 93 -24.63 48.34 -8.47
CA GLU A 93 -24.10 49.24 -9.51
C GLU A 93 -22.63 49.64 -9.24
N GLU A 94 -22.27 49.83 -7.97
CA GLU A 94 -20.89 50.13 -7.55
C GLU A 94 -19.93 48.99 -7.90
N GLN A 95 -20.31 47.74 -7.65
CA GLN A 95 -19.51 46.56 -8.00
C GLN A 95 -19.35 46.40 -9.52
N LYS A 96 -20.38 46.73 -10.30
CA LYS A 96 -20.31 46.69 -11.77
C LYS A 96 -19.36 47.75 -12.31
N GLU A 97 -19.40 48.97 -11.78
CA GLU A 97 -18.51 50.06 -12.19
C GLU A 97 -17.05 49.73 -11.84
N GLU A 98 -16.79 49.24 -10.63
CA GLU A 98 -15.44 48.82 -10.22
C GLU A 98 -14.92 47.68 -11.11
N LYS A 99 -15.74 46.66 -11.38
CA LYS A 99 -15.39 45.58 -12.32
C LYS A 99 -15.13 46.11 -13.73
N HIS A 100 -15.91 47.08 -14.20
CA HIS A 100 -15.74 47.66 -15.53
C HIS A 100 -14.42 48.42 -15.64
N GLN A 101 -14.13 49.32 -14.69
CA GLN A 101 -12.89 50.10 -14.68
C GLN A 101 -11.67 49.18 -14.59
N THR A 102 -11.67 48.24 -13.64
CA THR A 102 -10.56 47.30 -13.45
C THR A 102 -10.37 46.38 -14.67
N PHE A 103 -11.45 45.93 -15.30
CA PHE A 103 -11.38 45.12 -16.52
C PHE A 103 -10.77 45.91 -17.69
N VAL A 104 -11.24 47.15 -17.93
CA VAL A 104 -10.76 47.99 -19.03
C VAL A 104 -9.29 48.35 -18.85
N GLU A 105 -8.87 48.72 -17.64
CA GLU A 105 -7.47 49.02 -17.36
C GLU A 105 -6.57 47.80 -17.54
N LYS A 106 -6.96 46.66 -16.97
CA LYS A 106 -6.19 45.41 -17.04
C LYS A 106 -6.05 44.89 -18.47
N HIS A 107 -7.10 45.02 -19.27
CA HIS A 107 -7.15 44.45 -20.63
C HIS A 107 -6.99 45.48 -21.75
N LYS A 108 -6.62 46.73 -21.44
CA LYS A 108 -6.51 47.87 -22.39
C LYS A 108 -5.78 47.54 -23.68
N LYS A 109 -4.64 46.84 -23.61
CA LYS A 109 -3.85 46.46 -24.80
C LYS A 109 -4.58 45.45 -25.68
N GLN A 110 -5.22 44.46 -25.07
CA GLN A 110 -5.98 43.43 -25.77
C GLN A 110 -7.25 44.01 -26.40
N ILE A 111 -7.92 44.93 -25.71
CA ILE A 111 -9.09 45.64 -26.24
C ILE A 111 -8.71 46.45 -27.48
N LYS A 112 -7.60 47.20 -27.43
CA LYS A 112 -7.09 47.95 -28.59
C LYS A 112 -6.72 47.04 -29.75
N HIS A 113 -5.93 46.00 -29.46
CA HIS A 113 -5.50 45.02 -30.45
C HIS A 113 -6.67 44.31 -31.13
N PHE A 114 -7.72 43.98 -30.37
CA PHE A 114 -8.94 43.39 -30.92
C PHE A 114 -9.70 44.38 -31.81
N GLY A 115 -9.79 45.65 -31.42
CA GLY A 115 -10.37 46.70 -32.25
C GLY A 115 -9.63 46.87 -33.58
N GLU A 116 -8.30 46.78 -33.56
CA GLU A 116 -7.45 46.82 -34.76
C GLU A 116 -7.69 45.63 -35.71
N PHE A 117 -8.11 44.46 -35.21
CA PHE A 117 -8.50 43.33 -36.07
C PHE A 117 -9.91 43.43 -36.62
N GLN A 118 -10.84 44.09 -35.92
CA GLN A 118 -12.22 44.30 -36.39
C GLN A 118 -12.35 45.44 -37.40
N HIS A 119 -11.37 46.33 -37.44
CA HIS A 119 -11.21 47.31 -38.51
C HIS A 119 -10.07 46.86 -39.41
N PRO A 120 -10.34 46.10 -40.51
CA PRO A 120 -9.31 45.81 -41.48
C PRO A 120 -8.83 47.15 -42.02
N THR A 121 -7.66 47.63 -41.58
CA THR A 121 -6.97 48.71 -42.26
C THR A 121 -6.45 48.12 -43.57
N HIS A 122 -7.35 47.98 -44.56
CA HIS A 122 -6.96 47.86 -45.95
C HIS A 122 -6.44 49.23 -46.36
N ASN A 123 -5.12 49.34 -46.39
CA ASN A 123 -4.40 50.32 -47.19
C ASN A 123 -3.77 49.56 -48.36
#